data_AF-A0A922M8U2-F1
#
_entry.id   AF-A0A922M8U2-F1
#
_cell.length_a   1.000
_cell.length_b   1.000
_cell.length_c   1.000
_cell.angle_alpha   90.00
_cell.angle_beta   90.00
_cell.angle_gamma   90.00
#
_symmetry.space_group_name_H-M   'P 1'
#
loop_
_entity.id
_entity.type
_entity.pdbx_description
1 polymer ?
#
loop_
_entity_poly.entity_id
_entity_poly.type
_entity_poly.pdbx_seq_one_letter_code
_entity_poly.pdbx_strand_id
1 'polypeptide(L)'
;MFLKPLSVVLWNASVSLVGCSYAGTMATWMRMAYPHLVNAAFSDSGPLQPQEEFPEYLEIVAKALAEQGSQECVDAIEAGVQGVLDLLATPTGPAQVSEIFHTVIYHYAALVQYATGTQIANHCRILLASAESDPVRRLAAVIRRDECVETRYSVLIEQYRNTSYDSRLSTCNFDEEKLRAGIDRTKIFFGGWAHMPDRVVSVAGGHDPWSPLGPNESHAHHNAPVYLVPNTTHCKAILPTSVLDSSELIRVRRAVMDRMHEFASTRPDSPTTVPPTDPTTEAAPGSATGVAASTLILLLTTLALA
;
A
#
# COMPACT_ATOMS: atom_id res chain seq x y z
N MET A 1 41.40 7.70 -24.94
CA MET A 1 40.02 7.42 -24.46
C MET A 1 39.88 8.11 -23.11
N PHE A 2 39.36 9.33 -23.10
CA PHE A 2 39.19 10.10 -21.85
C PHE A 2 37.94 9.60 -21.14
N LEU A 3 38.11 8.98 -19.97
CA LEU A 3 37.04 8.81 -19.00
C LEU A 3 36.64 10.21 -18.52
N LYS A 4 35.48 10.72 -18.94
CA LYS A 4 34.90 11.91 -18.32
C LYS A 4 34.62 11.59 -16.84
N PRO A 5 34.99 12.47 -15.90
CA PRO A 5 34.68 12.25 -14.50
C PRO A 5 33.15 12.28 -14.32
N LEU A 6 32.59 11.23 -13.72
CA LEU A 6 31.16 11.07 -13.43
C LEU A 6 30.59 12.16 -12.50
N SER A 7 31.44 13.00 -11.92
CA SER A 7 31.09 13.95 -10.86
C SER A 7 30.41 15.24 -11.33
N VAL A 8 30.26 15.49 -12.63
CA VAL A 8 29.66 16.75 -13.15
C VAL A 8 28.26 16.54 -13.76
N VAL A 9 27.84 15.31 -14.06
CA VAL A 9 26.63 15.05 -14.86
C VAL A 9 25.34 14.93 -14.03
N LEU A 10 25.42 14.68 -12.72
CA LEU A 10 24.24 14.33 -11.90
C LEU A 10 23.70 15.44 -10.98
N TRP A 11 24.35 16.59 -10.85
CA TRP A 11 23.95 17.67 -9.93
C TRP A 11 22.56 18.27 -10.20
N ASN A 12 22.00 18.01 -11.38
CA ASN A 12 20.69 18.50 -11.82
C ASN A 12 19.82 17.37 -12.38
N ALA A 13 20.12 16.12 -12.00
CA ALA A 13 19.34 14.96 -12.41
C ALA A 13 17.99 14.96 -11.70
N SER A 14 16.94 14.58 -12.42
CA SER A 14 15.63 14.32 -11.84
C SER A 14 15.66 12.98 -11.11
N VAL A 15 15.27 12.96 -9.84
CA VAL A 15 15.27 11.76 -9.00
C VAL A 15 13.84 11.28 -8.81
N SER A 16 13.58 10.04 -9.22
CA SER A 16 12.30 9.37 -9.00
C SER A 16 12.48 8.18 -8.06
N LEU A 17 11.60 8.06 -7.07
CA LEU A 17 11.54 6.89 -6.20
C LEU A 17 10.44 5.95 -6.69
N VAL A 18 10.73 4.65 -6.70
CA VAL A 18 9.80 3.62 -7.15
C VAL A 18 9.84 2.50 -6.13
N GLY A 19 8.67 2.10 -5.63
CA GLY A 19 8.60 1.04 -4.63
C GLY A 19 7.24 0.38 -4.59
N CYS A 20 7.23 -0.82 -4.02
CA CYS A 20 6.00 -1.51 -3.66
C CYS A 20 5.91 -1.75 -2.15
N SER A 21 4.70 -1.87 -1.62
CA SER A 21 4.46 -2.21 -0.22
C SER A 21 5.09 -1.14 0.68
N TYR A 22 5.78 -1.55 1.73
CA TYR A 22 6.58 -0.63 2.56
C TYR A 22 7.52 0.28 1.74
N ALA A 23 8.13 -0.20 0.64
CA ALA A 23 8.97 0.65 -0.19
C ALA A 23 8.16 1.70 -0.98
N GLY A 24 6.91 1.38 -1.36
CA GLY A 24 5.98 2.35 -1.97
C GLY A 24 5.53 3.41 -0.96
N THR A 25 5.26 2.98 0.27
CA THR A 25 5.02 3.88 1.41
C THR A 25 6.20 4.82 1.63
N MET A 26 7.42 4.29 1.67
CA MET A 26 8.62 5.09 1.84
C MET A 26 8.86 6.05 0.67
N ALA A 27 8.63 5.62 -0.58
CA ALA A 27 8.74 6.50 -1.75
C ALA A 27 7.78 7.70 -1.62
N THR A 28 6.54 7.44 -1.20
CA THR A 28 5.52 8.48 -0.96
C THR A 28 5.94 9.43 0.15
N TRP A 29 6.34 8.90 1.31
CA TRP A 29 6.75 9.70 2.47
C TRP A 29 8.02 10.51 2.21
N MET A 30 8.97 9.96 1.45
CA MET A 30 10.17 10.69 1.03
C MET A 30 9.82 11.82 0.06
N ARG A 31 8.88 11.62 -0.88
CA ARG A 31 8.39 12.70 -1.74
C ARG A 31 7.70 13.79 -0.95
N MET A 32 6.95 13.44 0.09
CA MET A 32 6.29 14.38 0.98
C MET A 32 7.28 15.20 1.82
N ALA A 33 8.23 14.54 2.48
CA ALA A 33 9.19 15.20 3.38
C ALA A 33 10.31 15.95 2.65
N TYR A 34 10.73 15.44 1.48
CA TYR A 34 11.87 15.97 0.73
C TYR A 34 11.50 16.27 -0.73
N PRO A 35 10.52 17.15 -0.99
CA PRO A 35 10.09 17.53 -2.35
C PRO A 35 11.22 18.14 -3.20
N HIS A 36 12.25 18.69 -2.55
CA HIS A 36 13.43 19.28 -3.17
C HIS A 36 14.49 18.25 -3.56
N LEU A 37 14.41 17.01 -3.06
CA LEU A 37 15.32 15.90 -3.41
C LEU A 37 14.66 14.84 -4.30
N VAL A 38 13.35 14.65 -4.15
CA VAL A 38 12.57 13.64 -4.88
C VAL A 38 11.59 14.34 -5.79
N ASN A 39 11.80 14.26 -7.10
CA ASN A 39 10.96 14.90 -8.10
C ASN A 39 9.61 14.19 -8.27
N ALA A 40 9.62 12.86 -8.24
CA ALA A 40 8.43 12.03 -8.39
C ALA A 40 8.53 10.74 -7.56
N ALA A 41 7.37 10.18 -7.20
CA ALA A 41 7.31 8.86 -6.59
C ALA A 41 6.24 7.98 -7.24
N PHE A 42 6.57 6.71 -7.45
CA PHE A 42 5.60 5.66 -7.76
C PHE A 42 5.45 4.74 -6.54
N SER A 43 4.22 4.65 -6.05
CA SER A 43 3.81 3.78 -4.95
C SER A 43 2.85 2.71 -5.45
N ASP A 44 3.36 1.50 -5.67
CA ASP A 44 2.50 0.35 -5.92
C ASP A 44 2.12 -0.30 -4.58
N SER A 45 0.82 -0.45 -4.32
CA SER A 45 0.32 -1.22 -3.17
C SER A 45 0.92 -0.74 -1.83
N GLY A 46 1.20 0.56 -1.70
CA GLY A 46 1.84 1.14 -0.52
C GLY A 46 0.81 1.45 0.58
N PRO A 47 0.83 0.77 1.74
CA PRO A 47 -0.01 1.12 2.88
C PRO A 47 0.51 2.42 3.52
N LEU A 48 -0.23 3.51 3.33
CA LEU A 48 0.16 4.83 3.82
C LEU A 48 -0.39 5.10 5.22
N GLN A 49 -1.53 4.52 5.57
CA GLN A 49 -2.14 4.66 6.89
C GLN A 49 -1.66 3.55 7.83
N PRO A 50 -0.87 3.83 8.87
CA PRO A 50 -0.52 2.83 9.87
C PRO A 50 -1.73 2.54 10.77
N GLN A 51 -2.00 1.26 11.03
CA GLN A 51 -3.11 0.79 11.85
C GLN A 51 -2.64 -0.44 12.66
N GLU A 52 -3.01 -0.49 13.93
CA GLU A 52 -2.65 -1.59 14.83
C GLU A 52 -3.52 -2.82 14.56
N GLU A 53 -4.82 -2.68 14.78
CA GLU A 53 -5.81 -3.71 14.47
C GLU A 53 -6.35 -3.52 13.07
N PHE A 54 -6.01 -4.42 12.16
CA PHE A 54 -6.32 -4.31 10.73
C PHE A 54 -7.18 -5.48 10.21
N PRO A 55 -8.45 -5.59 10.65
CA PRO A 55 -9.34 -6.67 10.23
C PRO A 55 -9.68 -6.67 8.74
N GLU A 56 -9.69 -5.48 8.10
CA GLU A 56 -10.02 -5.30 6.68
C GLU A 56 -9.07 -6.09 5.77
N TYR A 57 -7.85 -6.40 6.24
CA TYR A 57 -6.94 -7.32 5.55
C TYR A 57 -7.62 -8.66 5.26
N LEU A 58 -8.26 -9.26 6.27
CA LEU A 58 -8.91 -10.56 6.14
C LEU A 58 -10.25 -10.46 5.41
N GLU A 59 -10.93 -9.32 5.47
CA GLU A 59 -12.12 -9.07 4.65
C GLU A 59 -11.78 -9.07 3.15
N ILE A 60 -10.66 -8.46 2.75
CA ILE A 60 -10.20 -8.50 1.35
C ILE A 60 -9.75 -9.90 0.96
N VAL A 61 -9.10 -10.66 1.87
CA VAL A 61 -8.77 -12.07 1.63
C VAL A 61 -10.05 -12.88 1.37
N ALA A 62 -11.06 -12.76 2.23
CA ALA A 62 -12.34 -13.46 2.06
C ALA A 62 -13.05 -13.05 0.77
N LYS A 63 -13.07 -11.75 0.45
CA LYS A 63 -13.62 -11.22 -0.80
C LYS A 63 -12.94 -11.84 -2.02
N ALA A 64 -11.61 -11.86 -2.07
CA ALA A 64 -10.88 -12.41 -3.21
C ALA A 64 -11.13 -13.92 -3.37
N LEU A 65 -11.23 -14.67 -2.26
CA LEU A 65 -11.61 -16.08 -2.26
C LEU A 65 -13.04 -16.31 -2.78
N ALA A 66 -13.99 -15.46 -2.37
CA ALA A 66 -15.37 -15.55 -2.83
C ALA A 66 -15.49 -15.24 -4.33
N GLU A 67 -14.84 -14.19 -4.81
CA GLU A 67 -14.94 -13.71 -6.19
C GLU A 67 -14.20 -14.61 -7.20
N GLN A 68 -13.05 -15.18 -6.83
CA GLN A 68 -12.26 -16.03 -7.72
C GLN A 68 -12.46 -17.54 -7.50
N GLY A 69 -12.88 -17.94 -6.29
CA GLY A 69 -13.16 -19.32 -5.93
C GLY A 69 -14.65 -19.62 -5.99
N SER A 70 -15.33 -19.36 -4.88
CA SER A 70 -16.78 -19.41 -4.72
C SER A 70 -17.14 -19.08 -3.27
N GLN A 71 -18.40 -18.73 -3.00
CA GLN A 71 -18.88 -18.64 -1.62
C GLN A 71 -18.75 -19.97 -0.87
N GLU A 72 -19.05 -21.09 -1.54
CA GLU A 72 -18.90 -22.44 -0.97
C GLU A 72 -17.45 -22.73 -0.51
N CYS A 73 -16.45 -22.21 -1.23
CA CYS A 73 -15.06 -22.31 -0.80
C CYS A 73 -14.81 -21.54 0.50
N VAL A 74 -15.33 -20.32 0.61
CA VAL A 74 -15.21 -19.50 1.82
C VAL A 74 -15.90 -20.18 2.99
N ASP A 75 -17.12 -20.70 2.80
CA ASP A 75 -17.88 -21.41 3.82
C ASP A 75 -17.14 -22.67 4.31
N ALA A 76 -16.48 -23.40 3.39
CA ALA A 76 -15.66 -24.57 3.73
C ALA A 76 -14.41 -24.19 4.54
N ILE A 77 -13.78 -23.05 4.23
CA ILE A 77 -12.65 -22.51 4.99
C ILE A 77 -13.11 -22.10 6.39
N GLU A 78 -14.24 -21.38 6.50
CA GLU A 78 -14.83 -20.94 7.76
C GLU A 78 -15.17 -22.14 8.66
N ALA A 79 -15.81 -23.17 8.11
CA ALA A 79 -16.10 -24.40 8.85
C ALA A 79 -14.82 -25.09 9.38
N GLY A 80 -13.76 -25.13 8.56
CA GLY A 80 -12.46 -25.67 8.98
C GLY A 80 -11.80 -24.84 10.07
N VAL A 81 -11.82 -23.51 9.96
CA VAL A 81 -11.29 -22.59 10.97
C VAL A 81 -12.08 -22.69 12.27
N GLN A 82 -13.41 -22.73 12.21
CA GLN A 82 -14.25 -22.90 13.39
C GLN A 82 -13.96 -24.22 14.09
N GLY A 83 -13.80 -25.32 13.34
CA GLY A 83 -13.38 -26.60 13.91
C GLY A 83 -12.00 -26.55 14.57
N VAL A 84 -11.05 -25.76 14.04
CA VAL A 84 -9.77 -25.51 14.71
C VAL A 84 -9.95 -24.74 16.02
N LEU A 85 -10.80 -23.71 16.05
CA LEU A 85 -11.09 -22.96 17.28
C LEU A 85 -11.75 -23.84 18.35
N ASP A 86 -12.69 -24.68 17.94
CA ASP A 86 -13.36 -25.63 18.82
C ASP A 86 -12.36 -26.65 19.40
N LEU A 87 -11.41 -27.14 18.59
CA LEU A 87 -10.33 -27.98 19.07
C LEU A 87 -9.45 -27.24 20.09
N LEU A 88 -9.04 -26.01 19.79
CA LEU A 88 -8.19 -25.20 20.69
C LEU A 88 -8.83 -24.94 22.05
N ALA A 89 -10.17 -24.98 22.15
CA ALA A 89 -10.88 -24.89 23.43
C ALA A 89 -10.76 -26.16 24.30
N THR A 90 -10.24 -27.27 23.76
CA THR A 90 -10.03 -28.53 24.48
C THR A 90 -8.61 -28.67 25.04
N PRO A 91 -8.39 -29.47 26.10
CA PRO A 91 -7.05 -29.67 26.66
C PRO A 91 -6.02 -30.29 25.70
N THR A 92 -6.46 -31.14 24.75
CA THR A 92 -5.58 -31.83 23.79
C THR A 92 -5.48 -31.14 22.44
N GLY A 93 -6.39 -30.21 22.14
CA GLY A 93 -6.49 -29.58 20.83
C GLY A 93 -5.25 -28.80 20.38
N PRO A 94 -4.57 -28.01 21.24
CA PRO A 94 -3.34 -27.33 20.83
C PRO A 94 -2.27 -28.28 20.27
N ALA A 95 -2.11 -29.47 20.86
CA ALA A 95 -1.18 -30.48 20.35
C ALA A 95 -1.63 -31.03 18.99
N GLN A 96 -2.93 -31.32 18.85
CA GLN A 96 -3.51 -31.82 17.59
C GLN A 96 -3.40 -30.76 16.47
N VAL A 97 -3.76 -29.51 16.74
CA VAL A 97 -3.68 -28.41 15.78
C VAL A 97 -2.22 -28.17 15.37
N SER A 98 -1.28 -28.22 16.31
CA SER A 98 0.15 -28.05 16.02
C SER A 98 0.74 -29.17 15.15
N GLU A 99 0.16 -30.37 15.16
CA GLU A 99 0.58 -31.48 14.30
C GLU A 99 -0.02 -31.38 12.89
N ILE A 100 -1.24 -30.84 12.79
CA ILE A 100 -2.03 -30.79 11.56
C ILE A 100 -1.74 -29.52 10.73
N PHE A 101 -1.49 -28.39 11.40
CA PHE A 101 -1.39 -27.08 10.78
C PHE A 101 -0.11 -26.33 11.17
N HIS A 102 0.43 -25.59 10.21
CA HIS A 102 1.41 -24.55 10.48
C HIS A 102 0.72 -23.27 10.92
N THR A 103 -0.01 -22.66 9.98
CA THR A 103 -0.72 -21.39 10.17
C THR A 103 -1.80 -21.27 9.09
N VAL A 104 -3.08 -21.29 9.48
CA VAL A 104 -4.20 -21.20 8.52
C VAL A 104 -4.25 -19.80 7.87
N ILE A 105 -4.21 -18.76 8.70
CA ILE A 105 -4.35 -17.36 8.27
C ILE A 105 -3.24 -16.97 7.28
N TYR A 106 -1.99 -17.26 7.62
CA TYR A 106 -0.85 -16.93 6.76
C TYR A 106 -0.92 -17.64 5.39
N HIS A 107 -1.46 -18.85 5.33
CA HIS A 107 -1.64 -19.56 4.06
C HIS A 107 -2.55 -18.79 3.11
N TYR A 108 -3.74 -18.40 3.57
CA TYR A 108 -4.71 -17.68 2.74
C TYR A 108 -4.29 -16.24 2.45
N ALA A 109 -3.66 -15.57 3.42
CA ALA A 109 -3.04 -14.27 3.23
C ALA A 109 -2.01 -14.31 2.09
N ALA A 110 -1.07 -15.26 2.13
CA ALA A 110 -0.05 -15.42 1.10
C ALA A 110 -0.65 -15.84 -0.25
N LEU A 111 -1.65 -16.73 -0.24
CA LEU A 111 -2.35 -17.16 -1.46
C LEU A 111 -2.96 -15.95 -2.17
N VAL A 112 -3.76 -15.14 -1.46
CA VAL A 112 -4.44 -13.98 -2.06
C VAL A 112 -3.44 -12.89 -2.44
N GLN A 113 -2.53 -12.54 -1.54
CA GLN A 113 -1.59 -11.44 -1.75
C GLN A 113 -0.71 -11.65 -3.00
N TYR A 114 -0.35 -12.90 -3.31
CA TYR A 114 0.59 -13.19 -4.40
C TYR A 114 -0.01 -13.92 -5.61
N ALA A 115 -1.30 -14.27 -5.56
CA ALA A 115 -1.97 -15.03 -6.62
C ALA A 115 -1.78 -14.41 -8.01
N THR A 116 -1.72 -15.30 -8.99
CA THR A 116 -1.70 -15.04 -10.43
C THR A 116 -2.64 -16.00 -11.14
N GLY A 117 -3.24 -15.55 -12.24
CA GLY A 117 -4.13 -16.38 -13.06
C GLY A 117 -5.23 -17.06 -12.23
N THR A 118 -5.28 -18.39 -12.27
CA THR A 118 -6.33 -19.20 -11.65
C THR A 118 -5.93 -19.82 -10.30
N GLN A 119 -4.87 -19.34 -9.65
CA GLN A 119 -4.34 -19.97 -8.43
C GLN A 119 -5.37 -20.03 -7.28
N ILE A 120 -6.13 -18.96 -7.04
CA ILE A 120 -7.19 -18.95 -6.02
C ILE A 120 -8.29 -19.96 -6.37
N ALA A 121 -8.80 -19.91 -7.61
CA ALA A 121 -9.80 -20.85 -8.11
C ALA A 121 -9.34 -22.31 -8.00
N ASN A 122 -8.06 -22.57 -8.29
CA ASN A 122 -7.48 -23.91 -8.21
C ASN A 122 -7.40 -24.41 -6.77
N HIS A 123 -6.97 -23.56 -5.84
CA HIS A 123 -6.95 -23.89 -4.43
C HIS A 123 -8.35 -24.25 -3.92
N CYS A 124 -9.34 -23.42 -4.22
CA CYS A 124 -10.73 -23.66 -3.84
C CYS A 124 -11.29 -24.97 -4.41
N ARG A 125 -11.00 -25.28 -5.67
CA ARG A 125 -11.43 -26.55 -6.28
C ARG A 125 -10.83 -27.75 -5.56
N ILE A 126 -9.56 -27.70 -5.17
CA ILE A 126 -8.90 -28.79 -4.45
C ILE A 126 -9.57 -28.98 -3.09
N LEU A 127 -9.85 -27.90 -2.37
CA LEU A 127 -10.54 -27.94 -1.08
C LEU A 127 -11.93 -28.58 -1.19
N LEU A 128 -12.72 -28.15 -2.18
CA LEU A 128 -14.10 -28.62 -2.38
C LEU A 128 -14.19 -30.04 -2.98
N ALA A 129 -13.19 -30.48 -3.73
CA ALA A 129 -13.16 -31.82 -4.31
C ALA A 129 -12.78 -32.93 -3.31
N SER A 130 -12.39 -32.57 -2.10
CA SER A 130 -11.96 -33.54 -1.08
C SER A 130 -13.12 -34.42 -0.60
N ALA A 131 -12.89 -35.73 -0.55
CA ALA A 131 -13.82 -36.68 0.05
C ALA A 131 -13.78 -36.71 1.59
N GLU A 132 -12.87 -35.96 2.21
CA GLU A 132 -12.76 -35.87 3.67
C GLU A 132 -13.96 -35.15 4.26
N SER A 133 -14.74 -35.83 5.10
CA SER A 133 -15.95 -35.29 5.73
C SER A 133 -15.66 -34.34 6.89
N ASP A 134 -14.52 -34.51 7.57
CA ASP A 134 -14.12 -33.67 8.69
C ASP A 134 -13.58 -32.31 8.17
N PRO A 135 -14.19 -31.16 8.53
CA PRO A 135 -13.77 -29.86 8.02
C PRO A 135 -12.32 -29.49 8.35
N VAL A 136 -11.84 -29.90 9.53
CA VAL A 136 -10.48 -29.61 9.99
C VAL A 136 -9.47 -30.40 9.14
N ARG A 137 -9.67 -31.70 8.96
CA ARG A 137 -8.82 -32.55 8.13
C ARG A 137 -8.89 -32.17 6.66
N ARG A 138 -10.07 -31.79 6.17
CA ARG A 138 -10.25 -31.30 4.80
C ARG A 138 -9.41 -30.06 4.55
N LEU A 139 -9.49 -29.08 5.47
CA LEU A 139 -8.68 -27.87 5.41
C LEU A 139 -7.19 -28.20 5.46
N ALA A 140 -6.79 -29.06 6.40
CA ALA A 140 -5.41 -29.49 6.57
C ALA A 140 -4.83 -30.13 5.31
N ALA A 141 -5.59 -30.96 4.61
CA ALA A 141 -5.14 -31.63 3.39
C ALA A 141 -4.65 -30.65 2.30
N VAL A 142 -5.14 -29.41 2.30
CA VAL A 142 -4.78 -28.40 1.30
C VAL A 142 -3.68 -27.45 1.79
N ILE A 143 -3.62 -27.20 3.11
CA ILE A 143 -2.71 -26.18 3.68
C ILE A 143 -1.47 -26.77 4.37
N ARG A 144 -1.47 -28.08 4.67
CA ARG A 144 -0.33 -28.76 5.30
C ARG A 144 0.90 -28.69 4.38
N ARG A 145 2.05 -28.37 4.95
CA ARG A 145 3.36 -28.50 4.31
C ARG A 145 4.11 -29.68 4.96
N ASP A 146 5.07 -30.25 4.23
CA ASP A 146 5.81 -31.44 4.71
C ASP A 146 6.98 -31.11 5.66
N GLU A 147 7.36 -29.84 5.77
CA GLU A 147 8.31 -29.37 6.78
C GLU A 147 7.55 -29.07 8.08
N CYS A 148 8.15 -29.16 9.27
CA CYS A 148 7.55 -28.63 10.50
C CYS A 148 8.03 -27.19 10.73
N VAL A 149 7.13 -26.23 10.94
CA VAL A 149 7.50 -24.84 11.29
C VAL A 149 7.31 -24.63 12.79
N GLU A 150 8.33 -24.07 13.45
CA GLU A 150 8.26 -23.67 14.86
C GLU A 150 7.32 -22.47 15.02
N THR A 151 6.12 -22.73 15.55
CA THR A 151 5.06 -21.72 15.75
C THR A 151 4.72 -21.51 17.22
N ARG A 152 5.43 -22.17 18.17
CA ARG A 152 5.09 -22.02 19.60
C ARG A 152 5.29 -20.57 20.01
N TYR A 153 4.23 -20.00 20.57
CA TYR A 153 4.25 -18.64 21.10
C TYR A 153 5.36 -18.45 22.14
N SER A 154 5.68 -19.47 22.94
CA SER A 154 6.79 -19.41 23.89
C SER A 154 8.16 -19.23 23.21
N VAL A 155 8.38 -19.88 22.06
CA VAL A 155 9.63 -19.77 21.30
C VAL A 155 9.70 -18.44 20.56
N LEU A 156 8.57 -17.96 20.02
CA LEU A 156 8.45 -16.61 19.48
C LEU A 156 8.81 -15.59 20.58
N ILE A 157 8.18 -15.67 21.75
CA ILE A 157 8.44 -14.78 22.87
C ILE A 157 9.89 -14.86 23.35
N GLU A 158 10.47 -16.04 23.43
CA GLU A 158 11.89 -16.20 23.78
C GLU A 158 12.81 -15.51 22.76
N GLN A 159 12.51 -15.63 21.46
CA GLN A 159 13.26 -14.94 20.40
C GLN A 159 13.12 -13.42 20.48
N TYR A 160 11.91 -12.89 20.68
CA TYR A 160 11.67 -11.44 20.76
C TYR A 160 12.10 -10.82 22.10
N ARG A 161 12.18 -11.60 23.18
CA ARG A 161 12.71 -11.16 24.48
C ARG A 161 14.22 -11.28 24.61
N ASN A 162 14.89 -11.92 23.64
CA ASN A 162 16.34 -12.09 23.68
C ASN A 162 17.05 -10.76 23.38
N THR A 163 17.39 -10.00 24.43
CA THR A 163 18.08 -8.70 24.37
C THR A 163 19.62 -8.82 24.30
N SER A 164 20.19 -10.02 24.16
CA SER A 164 21.64 -10.19 23.99
C SER A 164 22.09 -9.54 22.70
N TYR A 165 23.14 -8.71 22.70
CA TYR A 165 23.63 -7.99 21.52
C TYR A 165 23.78 -8.86 20.24
N ASP A 166 24.10 -10.15 20.41
CA ASP A 166 24.27 -11.11 19.32
C ASP A 166 22.96 -11.79 18.86
N SER A 167 21.85 -11.55 19.53
CA SER A 167 20.54 -12.02 19.11
C SER A 167 20.06 -11.23 17.90
N ARG A 168 19.49 -11.94 16.92
CA ARG A 168 18.96 -11.35 15.68
C ARG A 168 17.88 -10.29 15.91
N LEU A 169 17.24 -10.26 17.07
CA LEU A 169 16.10 -9.39 17.40
C LEU A 169 16.36 -8.47 18.62
N SER A 170 17.56 -8.53 19.20
CA SER A 170 17.91 -7.94 20.51
C SER A 170 17.92 -6.43 20.62
N THR A 171 17.79 -5.72 19.52
CA THR A 171 17.83 -4.26 19.49
C THR A 171 16.46 -3.62 19.74
N CYS A 172 15.39 -4.42 19.81
CA CYS A 172 14.03 -3.92 19.87
C CYS A 172 13.49 -3.97 21.31
N ASN A 173 13.83 -2.97 22.13
CA ASN A 173 13.05 -2.62 23.32
C ASN A 173 11.64 -2.18 22.89
N PHE A 174 10.81 -3.10 22.42
CA PHE A 174 9.54 -2.87 21.74
C PHE A 174 8.39 -3.40 22.60
N ASP A 175 7.39 -2.57 22.82
CA ASP A 175 6.19 -2.87 23.61
C ASP A 175 4.97 -2.19 22.96
N GLU A 176 3.77 -2.49 23.45
CA GLU A 176 2.51 -1.97 22.92
C GLU A 176 2.43 -0.43 23.00
N GLU A 177 2.98 0.18 24.05
CA GLU A 177 3.02 1.63 24.21
C GLU A 177 3.89 2.28 23.12
N LYS A 178 5.08 1.74 22.88
CA LYS A 178 5.97 2.22 21.81
C LYS A 178 5.40 1.98 20.42
N LEU A 179 4.71 0.85 20.20
CA LEU A 179 4.00 0.60 18.95
C LEU A 179 2.96 1.69 18.71
N ARG A 180 2.06 1.93 19.68
CA ARG A 180 1.01 2.96 19.57
C ARG A 180 1.58 4.36 19.41
N ALA A 181 2.58 4.72 20.22
CA ALA A 181 3.27 6.01 20.08
C ALA A 181 3.95 6.17 18.70
N GLY A 182 4.47 5.08 18.13
CA GLY A 182 5.03 5.03 16.78
C GLY A 182 3.97 5.22 15.70
N ILE A 183 2.82 4.56 15.84
CA ILE A 183 1.66 4.74 14.95
C ILE A 183 1.19 6.19 15.00
N ASP A 184 0.98 6.76 16.18
CA ASP A 184 0.51 8.14 16.35
C ASP A 184 1.49 9.14 15.75
N ARG A 185 2.79 8.99 16.03
CA ARG A 185 3.83 9.84 15.42
C ARG A 185 3.81 9.74 13.90
N THR A 186 3.67 8.53 13.37
CA THR A 186 3.59 8.30 11.93
C THR A 186 2.30 8.85 11.35
N LYS A 187 1.17 8.82 12.05
CA LYS A 187 -0.07 9.47 11.59
C LYS A 187 0.02 11.00 11.58
N ILE A 188 0.75 11.58 12.53
CA ILE A 188 0.95 13.04 12.60
C ILE A 188 1.82 13.54 11.44
N PHE A 189 2.92 12.84 11.14
CA PHE A 189 3.83 13.22 10.05
C PHE A 189 3.34 12.75 8.69
N PHE A 190 3.07 11.45 8.67
CA PHE A 190 2.53 10.63 7.61
C PHE A 190 1.07 10.99 7.37
N GLY A 191 0.22 10.30 8.13
CA GLY A 191 -1.23 10.11 8.03
C GLY A 191 -2.18 11.28 7.74
N GLY A 192 -3.46 10.93 7.64
CA GLY A 192 -4.58 11.88 7.77
C GLY A 192 -4.84 12.83 6.58
N TRP A 193 -4.32 12.52 5.39
CA TRP A 193 -4.50 13.38 4.22
C TRP A 193 -5.92 13.36 3.66
N ALA A 194 -6.44 14.54 3.28
CA ALA A 194 -7.63 14.63 2.43
C ALA A 194 -7.32 14.31 0.96
N HIS A 195 -6.10 14.62 0.52
CA HIS A 195 -5.60 14.40 -0.85
C HIS A 195 -4.15 13.91 -0.81
N MET A 196 -3.73 13.16 -1.82
CA MET A 196 -2.35 12.69 -1.95
C MET A 196 -1.35 13.86 -2.13
N PRO A 197 -0.08 13.70 -1.72
CA PRO A 197 0.97 14.65 -2.07
C PRO A 197 1.23 14.69 -3.59
N ASP A 198 1.46 15.90 -4.11
CA ASP A 198 1.83 16.15 -5.50
C ASP A 198 3.00 15.29 -5.99
N ARG A 199 2.91 14.91 -7.26
CA ARG A 199 3.88 14.11 -8.01
C ARG A 199 4.09 12.70 -7.44
N VAL A 200 3.04 12.15 -6.81
CA VAL A 200 2.97 10.75 -6.42
C VAL A 200 1.95 10.03 -7.30
N VAL A 201 2.42 9.03 -8.03
CA VAL A 201 1.54 8.10 -8.76
C VAL A 201 1.32 6.90 -7.86
N SER A 202 0.07 6.55 -7.58
CA SER A 202 -0.26 5.39 -6.74
C SER A 202 -1.07 4.36 -7.50
N VAL A 203 -0.84 3.09 -7.21
CA VAL A 203 -1.68 1.98 -7.67
C VAL A 203 -2.10 1.14 -6.47
N ALA A 204 -3.37 0.76 -6.40
CA ALA A 204 -3.87 -0.18 -5.41
C ALA A 204 -4.68 -1.29 -6.09
N GLY A 205 -4.44 -2.54 -5.70
CA GLY A 205 -5.15 -3.71 -6.19
C GLY A 205 -6.42 -3.98 -5.39
N GLY A 206 -7.55 -4.25 -6.04
CA GLY A 206 -8.80 -4.55 -5.34
C GLY A 206 -8.87 -5.94 -4.68
N HIS A 207 -7.89 -6.81 -4.99
CA HIS A 207 -7.61 -8.08 -4.29
C HIS A 207 -6.28 -8.03 -3.52
N ASP A 208 -5.68 -6.85 -3.36
CA ASP A 208 -4.55 -6.66 -2.46
C ASP A 208 -5.07 -6.44 -1.03
N PRO A 209 -4.79 -7.36 -0.09
CA PRO A 209 -5.22 -7.20 1.31
C PRO A 209 -4.68 -5.94 2.00
N TRP A 210 -3.61 -5.34 1.49
CA TRP A 210 -3.07 -4.07 2.01
C TRP A 210 -3.76 -2.81 1.49
N SER A 211 -4.58 -2.94 0.44
CA SER A 211 -5.22 -1.79 -0.22
C SER A 211 -6.07 -0.90 0.67
N PRO A 212 -6.75 -1.38 1.74
CA PRO A 212 -7.52 -0.48 2.62
C PRO A 212 -6.66 0.54 3.37
N LEU A 213 -5.37 0.26 3.60
CA LEU A 213 -4.43 1.23 4.21
C LEU A 213 -3.75 2.12 3.17
N GLY A 214 -3.97 1.86 1.87
CA GLY A 214 -3.44 2.65 0.77
C GLY A 214 -4.38 3.80 0.35
N PRO A 215 -3.94 4.62 -0.61
CA PRO A 215 -4.79 5.68 -1.15
C PRO A 215 -5.90 5.12 -2.05
N ASN A 216 -7.02 5.83 -2.10
CA ASN A 216 -8.18 5.51 -2.94
C ASN A 216 -8.59 6.72 -3.80
N GLU A 217 -9.69 6.61 -4.55
CA GLU A 217 -10.17 7.66 -5.47
C GLU A 217 -10.41 9.02 -4.80
N SER A 218 -10.89 9.07 -3.55
CA SER A 218 -11.15 10.35 -2.88
C SER A 218 -9.87 11.14 -2.56
N HIS A 219 -8.73 10.45 -2.49
CA HIS A 219 -7.43 11.07 -2.27
C HIS A 219 -6.78 11.55 -3.58
N ALA A 220 -7.28 11.11 -4.75
CA ALA A 220 -6.67 11.40 -6.02
C ALA A 220 -6.90 12.86 -6.46
N HIS A 221 -5.93 13.42 -7.17
CA HIS A 221 -6.08 14.68 -7.91
C HIS A 221 -5.13 14.69 -9.12
N HIS A 222 -5.24 15.72 -9.97
CA HIS A 222 -4.49 15.77 -11.22
C HIS A 222 -2.97 15.61 -11.05
N ASN A 223 -2.37 16.17 -9.98
CA ASN A 223 -0.95 16.04 -9.69
C ASN A 223 -0.57 14.81 -8.86
N ALA A 224 -1.52 14.00 -8.40
CA ALA A 224 -1.24 12.74 -7.74
C ALA A 224 -2.35 11.72 -8.05
N PRO A 225 -2.27 11.05 -9.22
CA PRO A 225 -3.29 10.08 -9.59
C PRO A 225 -3.18 8.81 -8.74
N VAL A 226 -4.35 8.25 -8.41
CA VAL A 226 -4.49 6.95 -7.76
C VAL A 226 -5.24 6.03 -8.72
N TYR A 227 -4.60 4.93 -9.13
CA TYR A 227 -5.20 3.93 -10.00
C TYR A 227 -5.65 2.73 -9.19
N LEU A 228 -6.95 2.43 -9.22
CA LEU A 228 -7.50 1.21 -8.62
C LEU A 228 -7.64 0.12 -9.68
N VAL A 229 -7.14 -1.09 -9.39
CA VAL A 229 -7.22 -2.23 -10.32
C VAL A 229 -7.97 -3.39 -9.65
N PRO A 230 -9.27 -3.60 -9.95
CA PRO A 230 -10.16 -4.44 -9.14
C PRO A 230 -9.67 -5.86 -8.84
N ASN A 231 -9.19 -6.59 -9.85
CA ASN A 231 -8.80 -7.99 -9.70
C ASN A 231 -7.28 -8.19 -9.59
N THR A 232 -6.58 -7.16 -9.13
CA THR A 232 -5.13 -7.17 -9.01
C THR A 232 -4.71 -7.38 -7.57
N THR A 233 -3.70 -8.22 -7.39
CA THR A 233 -3.08 -8.54 -6.11
C THR A 233 -1.86 -7.65 -5.87
N HIS A 234 -1.18 -7.87 -4.76
CA HIS A 234 -0.12 -6.98 -4.28
C HIS A 234 1.04 -6.85 -5.27
N CYS A 235 1.51 -5.61 -5.47
CA CYS A 235 2.68 -5.27 -6.29
C CYS A 235 2.60 -5.64 -7.78
N LYS A 236 1.44 -5.86 -8.39
CA LYS A 236 1.46 -6.30 -9.80
C LYS A 236 1.82 -5.19 -10.78
N ALA A 237 1.57 -3.92 -10.45
CA ALA A 237 1.80 -2.83 -11.41
C ALA A 237 3.29 -2.48 -11.59
N ILE A 238 4.12 -2.69 -10.58
CA ILE A 238 5.58 -2.50 -10.65
C ILE A 238 6.29 -3.64 -11.40
N LEU A 239 5.68 -4.82 -11.47
CA LEU A 239 6.27 -5.99 -12.11
C LEU A 239 6.22 -5.92 -13.65
N PRO A 240 7.13 -6.63 -14.35
CA PRO A 240 7.07 -6.76 -15.80
C PRO A 240 5.73 -7.32 -16.28
N THR A 241 5.32 -6.92 -17.47
CA THR A 241 4.10 -7.43 -18.10
C THR A 241 4.18 -8.93 -18.33
N SER A 242 3.11 -9.63 -17.95
CA SER A 242 2.89 -11.06 -18.10
C SER A 242 1.70 -11.33 -19.02
N VAL A 243 1.68 -12.50 -19.65
CA VAL A 243 0.53 -13.00 -20.43
C VAL A 243 -0.72 -13.24 -19.58
N LEU A 244 -0.55 -13.32 -18.25
CA LEU A 244 -1.64 -13.50 -17.29
C LEU A 244 -2.23 -12.17 -16.81
N ASP A 245 -1.69 -11.02 -17.23
CA ASP A 245 -2.17 -9.72 -16.79
C ASP A 245 -3.46 -9.33 -17.48
N SER A 246 -4.35 -8.68 -16.74
CA SER A 246 -5.57 -8.11 -17.32
C SER A 246 -5.25 -6.92 -18.24
N SER A 247 -6.14 -6.65 -19.19
CA SER A 247 -6.06 -5.44 -20.04
C SER A 247 -6.01 -4.16 -19.22
N GLU A 248 -6.73 -4.14 -18.10
CA GLU A 248 -6.78 -3.02 -17.15
C GLU A 248 -5.42 -2.77 -16.50
N LEU A 249 -4.77 -3.83 -16.01
CA LEU A 249 -3.44 -3.73 -15.41
C LEU A 249 -2.40 -3.25 -16.44
N ILE A 250 -2.45 -3.78 -17.66
CA ILE A 250 -1.57 -3.35 -18.76
C ILE A 250 -1.78 -1.86 -19.07
N ARG A 251 -3.03 -1.39 -19.11
CA ARG A 251 -3.34 0.04 -19.32
C ARG A 251 -2.80 0.89 -18.18
N VAL A 252 -3.00 0.47 -16.92
CA VAL A 252 -2.53 1.21 -15.75
C VAL A 252 -1.00 1.29 -15.72
N ARG A 253 -0.27 0.21 -16.04
CA ARG A 253 1.19 0.28 -16.14
C ARG A 253 1.66 1.34 -17.13
N ARG A 254 1.00 1.43 -18.30
CA ARG A 254 1.31 2.47 -19.28
C ARG A 254 1.05 3.88 -18.72
N ALA A 255 -0.11 4.08 -18.12
CA ALA A 255 -0.47 5.37 -17.51
C ALA A 255 0.51 5.78 -16.39
N VAL A 256 0.98 4.82 -15.57
CA VAL A 256 2.01 5.05 -14.55
C VAL A 256 3.32 5.51 -15.19
N MET A 257 3.79 4.80 -16.22
CA MET A 257 5.02 5.18 -16.93
C MET A 257 4.92 6.57 -17.55
N ASP A 258 3.80 6.87 -18.21
CA ASP A 258 3.56 8.17 -18.84
C ASP A 258 3.56 9.30 -17.80
N ARG A 259 2.88 9.10 -16.67
CA ARG A 259 2.81 10.11 -15.61
C ARG A 259 4.13 10.29 -14.86
N MET A 260 4.84 9.19 -14.58
CA MET A 260 6.16 9.26 -13.98
C MET A 260 7.17 9.96 -14.90
N HIS A 261 7.07 9.72 -16.22
CA HIS A 261 7.88 10.43 -17.21
C HIS A 261 7.58 11.93 -17.20
N GLU A 262 6.31 12.33 -17.24
CA GLU A 262 5.90 13.73 -17.16
C GLU A 262 6.42 14.42 -15.89
N PHE A 263 6.29 13.77 -14.74
CA PHE A 263 6.78 14.31 -13.47
C PHE A 263 8.31 14.38 -13.41
N ALA A 264 9.00 13.42 -14.00
CA ALA A 264 10.46 13.44 -14.08
C ALA A 264 10.98 14.52 -15.03
N SER A 265 10.25 14.82 -16.11
CA SER A 265 10.65 15.78 -17.15
C SER A 265 10.27 17.24 -16.85
N THR A 266 9.29 17.49 -15.97
CA THR A 266 8.88 18.84 -15.59
C THR A 266 9.48 19.24 -14.25
N ARG A 267 10.17 20.39 -14.18
CA ARG A 267 10.69 20.90 -12.90
C ARG A 267 9.56 21.40 -12.00
N PRO A 268 9.67 21.23 -10.67
CA PRO A 268 8.72 21.80 -9.70
C PRO A 268 8.58 23.33 -9.83
N ASP A 269 9.67 24.03 -10.22
CA ASP A 269 9.74 25.50 -10.26
C ASP A 269 9.64 26.10 -11.68
N SER A 270 9.30 25.31 -12.70
CA SER A 270 9.02 25.92 -14.00
C SER A 270 7.71 26.71 -13.88
N PRO A 271 7.72 28.04 -14.09
CA PRO A 271 6.48 28.80 -14.16
C PRO A 271 5.62 28.14 -15.22
N THR A 272 4.40 27.76 -14.87
CA THR A 272 3.38 27.41 -15.84
C THR A 272 3.29 28.59 -16.81
N THR A 273 3.86 28.44 -17.99
CA THR A 273 3.59 29.31 -19.12
C THR A 273 2.16 29.02 -19.53
N VAL A 274 1.20 29.59 -18.79
CA VAL A 274 -0.09 29.93 -19.37
C VAL A 274 0.27 30.88 -20.53
N PRO A 275 -0.01 30.52 -21.79
CA PRO A 275 0.22 31.44 -22.90
C PRO A 275 -0.60 32.69 -22.61
N PRO A 276 -0.04 33.91 -22.76
CA PRO A 276 -0.86 35.11 -22.65
C PRO A 276 -1.96 35.01 -23.70
N THR A 277 -3.22 35.07 -23.26
CA THR A 277 -4.33 35.26 -24.19
C THR A 277 -4.11 36.59 -24.90
N ASP A 278 -3.99 36.51 -26.22
CA ASP A 278 -3.83 37.66 -27.12
C ASP A 278 -4.87 38.75 -26.79
N PRO A 279 -4.46 40.01 -26.55
CA PRO A 279 -5.39 41.12 -26.50
C PRO A 279 -5.68 41.52 -27.95
N THR A 280 -6.81 41.05 -28.49
CA THR A 280 -7.34 41.65 -29.71
C THR A 280 -8.07 42.96 -29.39
N THR A 281 -7.66 43.99 -30.12
CA THR A 281 -8.35 45.25 -30.47
C THR A 281 -8.42 46.41 -29.47
N GLU A 282 -7.60 47.43 -29.76
CA GLU A 282 -7.74 48.84 -29.38
C GLU A 282 -9.00 49.49 -30.00
N ALA A 283 -9.76 50.25 -29.20
CA ALA A 283 -10.03 51.69 -29.38
C ALA A 283 -11.18 52.17 -28.45
N ALA A 284 -10.92 53.25 -27.69
CA ALA A 284 -11.76 53.88 -26.65
C ALA A 284 -12.72 54.98 -27.23
N PRO A 285 -13.36 55.87 -26.43
CA PRO A 285 -13.95 55.75 -25.08
C PRO A 285 -15.44 56.22 -25.03
N GLY A 286 -16.19 55.78 -24.00
CA GLY A 286 -17.51 56.30 -23.67
C GLY A 286 -17.65 56.50 -22.16
N SER A 287 -17.93 57.73 -21.76
CA SER A 287 -18.12 58.25 -20.41
C SER A 287 -19.09 57.46 -19.53
N ALA A 288 -18.72 57.20 -18.27
CA ALA A 288 -19.67 57.19 -17.16
C ALA A 288 -18.96 57.42 -15.82
N THR A 289 -19.44 58.44 -15.13
CA THR A 289 -19.17 58.87 -13.77
C THR A 289 -19.60 57.84 -12.72
N GLY A 290 -18.83 57.66 -11.65
CA GLY A 290 -19.22 56.90 -10.47
C GLY A 290 -18.28 57.14 -9.30
N VAL A 291 -18.84 57.58 -8.18
CA VAL A 291 -18.20 58.24 -7.03
C VAL A 291 -18.03 57.27 -5.85
N ALA A 292 -16.94 57.46 -5.09
CA ALA A 292 -16.69 57.07 -3.68
C ALA A 292 -16.59 55.56 -3.37
N ALA A 293 -15.85 55.07 -2.37
CA ALA A 293 -15.32 55.67 -1.15
C ALA A 293 -14.03 54.90 -0.72
N SER A 294 -12.98 55.58 -0.29
CA SER A 294 -12.56 55.69 1.13
C SER A 294 -11.96 54.39 1.72
N THR A 295 -10.65 54.29 1.94
CA THR A 295 -9.88 54.75 3.13
C THR A 295 -9.38 53.50 3.89
N LEU A 296 -8.06 53.23 3.85
CA LEU A 296 -7.14 53.20 5.02
C LEU A 296 -7.44 52.06 6.03
N ILE A 297 -6.54 51.14 6.36
CA ILE A 297 -5.43 51.25 7.35
C ILE A 297 -4.76 49.85 7.32
N LEU A 298 -3.50 49.75 6.87
CA LEU A 298 -2.25 49.73 7.64
C LEU A 298 -1.90 48.38 8.30
N LEU A 299 -0.73 47.88 7.89
CA LEU A 299 0.10 46.90 8.58
C LEU A 299 0.21 47.18 10.09
N LEU A 300 0.38 46.12 10.89
CA LEU A 300 1.54 46.01 11.77
C LEU A 300 1.75 44.58 12.27
N THR A 301 3.04 44.29 12.38
CA THR A 301 3.73 43.04 12.66
C THR A 301 3.85 42.73 14.16
N THR A 302 4.30 41.49 14.41
CA THR A 302 5.15 40.99 15.50
C THR A 302 4.56 40.41 16.80
N LEU A 303 5.05 39.18 17.05
CA LEU A 303 5.45 38.54 18.32
C LEU A 303 4.39 38.29 19.41
N ALA A 304 4.23 37.01 19.76
CA ALA A 304 4.65 36.50 21.07
C ALA A 304 4.62 34.97 21.10
N LEU A 305 5.70 34.37 21.60
CA LEU A 305 5.75 33.00 22.07
C LEU A 305 4.75 32.80 23.22
N ALA A 306 4.02 31.69 23.17
CA ALA A 306 3.67 30.82 24.30
C ALA A 306 3.35 29.43 23.75
#